data_AF-L0A0K4-F1
#
_entry.id   AF-L0A0K4-F1
#
_cell.length_a   1.000
_cell.length_b   1.000
_cell.length_c   1.000
_cell.angle_alpha   90.00
_cell.angle_beta   90.00
_cell.angle_gamma   90.00
#
_symmetry.space_group_name_H-M   'P 1'
#
loop_
_entity.id
_entity.type
_entity.pdbx_description
1 polymer ?
#
loop_
_entity_poly.entity_id
_entity_poly.type
_entity_poly.pdbx_seq_one_letter_code
_entity_poly.pdbx_strand_id
1 'polypeptide(L)'
;MSVPDLLRPLLPDLSIGGVLGFCAGFAIKKVGRVMIFALGALFVIVQLLAYFGFLSVNWGRVQLIAEPWLKEGAQQGSAWLLDVLRANLPFGGAFVAGLMLGLRTR
;
A
#
# COMPACT_ATOMS: atom_id res chain seq x y z
N MET A 1 6.26 38.48 6.91
CA MET A 1 5.09 37.58 6.98
C MET A 1 5.44 36.45 7.93
N SER A 2 4.64 36.24 8.96
CA SER A 2 4.87 35.22 9.98
C SER A 2 4.54 33.83 9.43
N VAL A 3 5.35 32.81 9.70
CA VAL A 3 5.07 31.38 9.41
C VAL A 3 3.63 30.96 9.76
N PRO A 4 3.02 31.38 10.90
CA PRO A 4 1.63 31.07 11.21
C PRO A 4 0.61 31.61 10.20
N ASP A 5 0.87 32.72 9.52
CA ASP A 5 -0.06 33.29 8.52
C ASP A 5 -0.04 32.48 7.21
N LEU A 6 1.07 31.79 6.93
CA LEU A 6 1.20 30.87 5.80
C LEU A 6 0.50 29.52 6.07
N LEU A 7 0.50 29.05 7.32
CA LEU A 7 -0.07 27.74 7.69
C LEU A 7 -1.60 27.77 7.83
N ARG A 8 -2.18 28.90 8.26
CA ARG A 8 -3.64 29.05 8.45
C ARG A 8 -4.50 28.57 7.29
N PRO A 9 -4.24 28.94 6.01
CA PRO A 9 -5.03 28.44 4.88
C PRO A 9 -4.77 26.98 4.53
N LEU A 10 -3.65 26.41 4.97
CA LEU A 10 -3.20 25.04 4.69
C LEU A 10 -3.65 24.01 5.73
N LEU A 11 -3.96 24.46 6.95
CA LEU A 11 -4.39 23.61 8.06
C LEU A 11 -5.58 22.68 7.73
N PRO A 12 -6.65 23.13 7.03
CA PRO A 12 -7.77 22.25 6.69
C PRO A 12 -7.33 21.05 5.84
N ASP A 13 -6.56 21.29 4.78
CA ASP A 13 -6.09 20.26 3.85
C ASP A 13 -5.10 19.29 4.52
N LEU A 14 -4.23 19.80 5.39
CA LEU A 14 -3.33 18.95 6.19
C LEU A 14 -4.14 18.05 7.16
N SER A 15 -5.14 18.61 7.84
CA SER A 15 -5.91 17.86 8.83
C SER A 15 -6.75 16.75 8.20
N ILE A 16 -7.48 17.07 7.13
CA ILE A 16 -8.34 16.12 6.43
C ILE A 16 -7.48 15.07 5.72
N GLY A 17 -6.41 15.50 5.03
CA GLY A 17 -5.45 14.58 4.40
C GLY A 17 -4.87 13.59 5.41
N GLY A 18 -4.39 14.08 6.56
CA GLY A 18 -3.84 13.25 7.62
C GLY A 18 -4.82 12.23 8.19
N VAL A 19 -6.05 12.62 8.49
CA VAL A 19 -7.07 11.72 9.04
C VAL A 19 -7.47 10.66 8.01
N LEU A 20 -7.74 11.06 6.76
CA LEU A 20 -8.08 10.13 5.69
C LEU A 20 -6.94 9.15 5.39
N GLY A 21 -5.70 9.67 5.37
CA GLY A 21 -4.50 8.86 5.25
C GLY A 21 -4.43 7.81 6.35
N PHE A 22 -4.60 8.23 7.61
CA PHE A 22 -4.59 7.33 8.76
C PHE A 22 -5.65 6.23 8.67
N CYS A 23 -6.90 6.60 8.35
CA CYS A 23 -7.98 5.63 8.18
C CYS A 23 -7.68 4.64 7.05
N ALA A 24 -7.16 5.11 5.92
CA ALA A 24 -6.75 4.26 4.80
C ALA A 24 -5.63 3.30 5.21
N GLY A 25 -4.57 3.80 5.86
CA GLY A 25 -3.46 2.99 6.37
C GLY A 25 -3.92 1.92 7.37
N PHE A 26 -4.82 2.27 8.28
CA PHE A 26 -5.38 1.33 9.25
C PHE A 26 -6.20 0.23 8.57
N ALA A 27 -7.02 0.57 7.58
CA ALA A 27 -7.79 -0.39 6.80
C ALA A 27 -6.87 -1.36 6.03
N ILE A 28 -5.84 -0.83 5.35
CA ILE A 28 -4.83 -1.62 4.65
C ILE A 28 -4.15 -2.58 5.62
N LYS A 29 -3.78 -2.14 6.82
CA LYS A 29 -3.15 -3.01 7.82
C LYS A 29 -4.07 -4.17 8.21
N LYS A 30 -5.34 -3.89 8.48
CA LYS A 30 -6.30 -4.89 8.95
C LYS A 30 -6.57 -5.96 7.88
N VAL A 31 -6.81 -5.54 6.64
CA VAL A 31 -7.04 -6.43 5.50
C VAL A 31 -5.76 -7.16 5.10
N GLY A 32 -4.64 -6.44 5.05
CA GLY A 32 -3.34 -6.97 4.69
C GLY A 32 -2.89 -8.10 5.62
N ARG A 33 -3.17 -8.01 6.92
CA ARG A 33 -2.88 -9.09 7.87
C ARG A 33 -3.60 -10.38 7.48
N VAL A 34 -4.89 -10.32 7.17
CA VAL A 34 -5.68 -11.49 6.76
C VAL A 34 -5.16 -12.05 5.43
N MET A 35 -4.86 -11.18 4.46
CA MET A 35 -4.32 -11.59 3.16
C MET A 35 -2.97 -12.28 3.29
N ILE A 36 -2.05 -11.78 4.12
CA ILE A 36 -0.74 -12.41 4.34
C ILE A 36 -0.90 -13.82 4.94
N PHE A 37 -1.80 -14.00 5.91
CA PHE A 37 -2.07 -15.33 6.46
C PHE A 37 -2.70 -16.27 5.42
N ALA A 38 -3.67 -15.80 4.63
CA ALA A 38 -4.30 -16.60 3.59
C ALA A 38 -3.30 -17.02 2.50
N LEU A 39 -2.48 -16.08 2.01
CA LEU A 39 -1.44 -16.34 1.02
C LEU A 39 -0.36 -17.28 1.55
N GLY A 40 0.08 -17.09 2.80
CA GLY A 40 1.05 -17.97 3.46
C GLY A 40 0.51 -19.39 3.64
N ALA A 41 -0.74 -19.53 4.08
CA ALA A 41 -1.39 -20.84 4.21
C ALA A 41 -1.55 -21.54 2.86
N LEU A 42 -2.00 -20.81 1.83
CA LEU A 42 -2.10 -21.33 0.47
C LEU A 42 -0.74 -21.80 -0.05
N PHE A 43 0.31 -21.01 0.18
CA PHE A 43 1.67 -21.37 -0.20
C PHE A 43 2.12 -22.67 0.46
N VAL A 44 1.92 -22.82 1.77
CA VAL A 44 2.26 -24.07 2.49
C VAL A 44 1.51 -25.27 1.93
N ILE A 45 0.22 -25.13 1.62
CA ILE A 45 -0.57 -26.22 1.02
C ILE A 45 0.03 -26.63 -0.34
N VAL A 46 0.32 -25.67 -1.22
CA VAL A 46 0.92 -25.95 -2.52
C VAL A 46 2.27 -26.67 -2.36
N GLN A 47 3.10 -26.24 -1.40
CA GLN A 47 4.39 -26.87 -1.17
C GLN A 47 4.28 -28.29 -0.62
N LEU A 48 3.31 -28.57 0.25
CA LEU A 48 3.06 -29.94 0.72
C LEU A 48 2.60 -30.85 -0.43
N LEU A 49 1.68 -30.36 -1.26
CA LEU A 49 1.21 -31.12 -2.43
C LEU A 49 2.35 -31.40 -3.42
N ALA A 50 3.26 -30.43 -3.60
CA ALA A 50 4.45 -30.62 -4.42
C ALA A 50 5.43 -31.61 -3.80
N TYR A 51 5.64 -31.56 -2.47
CA TYR A 51 6.52 -32.48 -1.75
C TYR A 51 6.06 -33.95 -1.86
N PHE A 52 4.76 -34.21 -1.75
CA PHE A 52 4.21 -35.55 -1.92
C PHE A 52 4.11 -36.01 -3.39
N GLY A 53 4.50 -35.16 -4.34
CA GLY A 53 4.50 -35.49 -5.77
C GLY A 53 3.13 -35.42 -6.45
N PHE A 54 2.11 -34.84 -5.80
CA PHE A 54 0.78 -34.65 -6.41
C PHE A 54 0.79 -33.55 -7.49
N LEU A 55 1.65 -32.53 -7.36
CA LEU A 55 1.79 -31.44 -8.32
C LEU A 55 3.26 -31.06 -8.56
N SER A 56 3.57 -30.57 -9.76
CA SER A 56 4.87 -29.99 -10.10
C SER A 56 4.69 -28.50 -10.41
N VAL A 57 5.42 -27.64 -9.69
CA VAL A 57 5.30 -26.18 -9.82
C VAL A 57 6.25 -25.68 -10.90
N ASN A 58 5.68 -25.17 -12.00
CA ASN A 58 6.47 -24.52 -13.05
C ASN A 58 6.69 -23.04 -12.73
N TRP A 59 7.82 -22.75 -12.07
CA TRP A 59 8.20 -21.38 -11.69
C TRP A 59 8.35 -20.43 -12.87
N GLY A 60 8.77 -20.92 -14.05
CA GLY A 60 8.89 -20.10 -15.25
C GLY A 60 7.53 -19.55 -15.73
N ARG A 61 6.48 -20.38 -15.74
CA ARG A 61 5.12 -19.91 -16.07
C ARG A 61 4.57 -18.98 -14.99
N VAL A 62 4.82 -19.27 -13.72
CA VAL A 62 4.38 -18.40 -12.61
C VAL A 62 4.97 -17.01 -12.77
N GLN A 63 6.27 -16.91 -13.08
CA GLN A 63 6.92 -15.63 -13.31
C GLN A 63 6.33 -14.87 -14.50
N LEU A 64 6.12 -15.53 -15.64
CA LEU A 64 5.53 -14.89 -16.83
C LEU A 64 4.14 -14.30 -16.56
N ILE A 65 3.35 -14.94 -15.69
CA ILE A 65 2.02 -14.45 -15.31
C ILE A 65 2.14 -13.33 -14.27
N ALA A 66 3.03 -13.47 -13.28
CA ALA A 66 3.15 -12.51 -12.18
C ALA A 66 3.87 -11.21 -12.57
N GLU A 67 4.84 -11.28 -13.48
CA GLU A 67 5.68 -10.15 -13.87
C GLU A 67 4.90 -8.93 -14.40
N PRO A 68 3.92 -9.04 -15.32
CA PRO A 68 3.15 -7.88 -15.77
C PRO A 68 2.35 -7.25 -14.62
N TRP A 69 1.70 -8.05 -13.78
CA TRP A 69 0.94 -7.57 -12.62
C TRP A 69 1.82 -6.82 -11.61
N LEU A 70 3.03 -7.33 -11.35
CA LEU A 70 4.01 -6.68 -10.48
C LEU A 70 4.49 -5.35 -11.06
N LYS A 71 4.80 -5.31 -12.35
CA LYS A 71 5.27 -4.10 -13.05
C LYS A 71 4.18 -3.04 -13.12
N GLU A 72 2.96 -3.40 -13.49
CA GLU A 72 1.80 -2.51 -13.55
C GLU A 72 1.48 -1.94 -12.18
N GLY A 73 1.42 -2.78 -11.14
CA GLY A 73 1.19 -2.32 -9.77
C GLY A 73 2.25 -1.35 -9.26
N ALA A 74 3.53 -1.62 -9.55
CA ALA A 74 4.63 -0.72 -9.18
C ALA A 74 4.59 0.62 -9.93
N GLN A 75 4.32 0.59 -11.24
CA GLN A 75 4.21 1.79 -12.06
C GLN A 75 2.99 2.63 -11.69
N GLN A 76 1.83 2.02 -11.53
CA GLN A 76 0.60 2.72 -11.17
C GLN A 76 0.67 3.29 -9.75
N GLY A 77 1.22 2.53 -8.79
CA GLY A 77 1.39 2.99 -7.42
C GLY A 77 2.38 4.17 -7.31
N SER A 78 3.49 4.12 -8.05
CA SER A 78 4.45 5.24 -8.10
C SER A 78 3.89 6.46 -8.83
N ALA A 79 3.17 6.27 -9.94
CA ALA A 79 2.50 7.36 -10.65
C ALA A 79 1.44 8.06 -9.77
N TRP A 80 0.58 7.28 -9.10
CA TRP A 80 -0.40 7.80 -8.16
C TRP A 80 0.26 8.59 -7.01
N LEU A 81 1.35 8.07 -6.44
CA LEU A 81 2.12 8.78 -5.41
C LEU A 81 2.62 10.13 -5.92
N LEU A 82 3.21 10.15 -7.11
CA LEU A 82 3.74 11.37 -7.72
C LEU A 82 2.62 12.36 -8.05
N ASP A 83 1.45 11.90 -8.50
CA ASP A 83 0.31 12.75 -8.78
C ASP A 83 -0.28 13.36 -7.51
N VAL A 84 -0.40 12.56 -6.43
CA VAL A 84 -0.84 13.05 -5.11
C VAL A 84 0.12 14.10 -4.55
N LEU A 85 1.43 13.89 -4.72
CA LEU A 85 2.45 14.86 -4.30
C LEU A 85 2.44 16.14 -5.17
N ARG A 86 2.19 16.03 -6.48
CA ARG A 86 2.20 17.18 -7.41
C ARG A 86 0.91 18.01 -7.38
N ALA A 87 -0.25 17.36 -7.28
CA ALA A 87 -1.54 18.03 -7.38
C ALA A 87 -1.88 18.88 -6.14
N ASN A 88 -1.49 18.42 -4.95
CA ASN A 88 -1.60 19.17 -3.71
C ASN A 88 -0.54 18.70 -2.69
N LEU A 89 0.66 19.28 -2.77
CA LEU A 89 1.75 19.08 -1.79
C LEU A 89 1.29 19.01 -0.33
N PRO A 90 0.44 19.94 0.18
CA PRO A 90 0.02 19.91 1.57
C PRO A 90 -0.92 18.76 1.93
N PHE A 91 -1.95 18.53 1.10
CA PHE A 91 -2.89 17.42 1.31
C PHE A 91 -2.19 16.08 1.12
N GLY A 92 -1.46 15.91 0.02
CA GLY A 92 -0.77 14.68 -0.33
C GLY A 92 0.32 14.32 0.67
N GLY A 93 1.10 15.31 1.12
CA GLY A 93 2.09 15.12 2.19
C GLY A 93 1.46 14.68 3.50
N ALA A 94 0.37 15.33 3.92
CA ALA A 94 -0.35 14.95 5.13
C ALA A 94 -1.02 13.58 5.01
N PHE A 95 -1.59 13.25 3.85
CA PHE A 95 -2.18 11.94 3.57
C PHE A 95 -1.15 10.82 3.65
N VAL A 96 0.01 10.98 3.00
CA VAL A 96 1.10 9.98 3.06
C VAL A 96 1.60 9.81 4.50
N ALA A 97 1.76 10.91 5.24
CA ALA A 97 2.17 10.86 6.64
C ALA A 97 1.11 10.15 7.51
N GLY A 98 -0.17 10.49 7.35
CA GLY A 98 -1.29 9.82 8.01
C GLY A 98 -1.34 8.33 7.68
N LEU A 99 -1.19 7.97 6.41
CA LEU A 99 -1.17 6.58 5.92
C LEU A 99 -0.05 5.77 6.55
N MET A 100 1.17 6.31 6.61
CA MET A 100 2.28 5.67 7.30
C MET A 100 1.98 5.46 8.80
N LEU A 101 1.38 6.45 9.47
CA LEU A 101 0.97 6.32 10.86
C LEU A 101 -0.12 5.25 11.05
N GLY A 102 -1.13 5.21 10.17
CA GLY A 102 -2.18 4.19 10.17
C GLY A 102 -1.63 2.78 9.99
N LEU A 103 -0.66 2.60 9.10
CA LEU A 103 0.04 1.33 8.90
C LEU A 103 0.89 0.92 10.13
N ARG A 104 1.47 1.89 10.84
CA ARG A 104 2.31 1.64 12.03
C ARG A 104 1.51 1.46 13.31
N THR A 105 0.27 1.92 13.36
CA THR A 105 -0.62 1.85 14.54
C THR A 105 -0.77 0.42 14.99
N ARG A 106 -0.36 0.08 16.23
CA ARG A 106 -0.16 -1.31 16.71
C ARG A 106 -1.36 -2.24 16.51
#